data_AF-A0A7E4ZR61-F1
#
_entry.id   AF-A0A7E4ZR61-F1
#
_cell.length_a   1.000
_cell.length_b   1.000
_cell.length_c   1.000
_cell.angle_alpha   90.00
_cell.angle_beta   90.00
_cell.angle_gamma   90.00
#
_symmetry.space_group_name_H-M   'P 1'
#
loop_
_entity.id
_entity.type
_entity.pdbx_description
1 polymer ?
#
loop_
_entity_poly.entity_id
_entity_poly.type
_entity_poly.pdbx_seq_one_letter_code
_entity_poly.pdbx_strand_id
1 'polypeptide(L)'
;MMQYWSLLFFLACFSIVSYGSSALFSVVNNELSDGVECGTSSKTARLDIIFVVESSSTTQSQWNAIEGNIMAYIVQLSLSNTLNLSNTSRIAVITYSKTAASLIYAFTDTQSLRNIQFALRNSKPSADAVIGSNLNRALREAKRHLDNNKSFRLPVILIYAATYDTSLGDPIEAAEMLKTEGYSIITITYDAANGVNDDRIGNLASPGMNLGSRNGLSTFEQVIIRANCRCPTGWTQLIANETLYAECFQLSTISSQSRVQTCPDSSIQATLYTPGRYQFVTDLLTQQGSVLGDEYSVGLHRMNDLWYWVGYDDPVPYNDFPEFTYPPTTDAAYGYLVSGIQWEFVADTGAKPNRPVLCQTRACSVNYFCNFN
;
A
#
# COMPACT_ATOMS: atom_id res chain seq x y z
N MET A 1 -16.19 16.10 -61.67
CA MET A 1 -17.60 16.41 -61.97
C MET A 1 -18.45 15.48 -61.10
N MET A 2 -19.20 16.06 -60.14
CA MET A 2 -20.38 15.55 -59.39
C MET A 2 -20.33 14.15 -58.74
N GLN A 3 -20.45 13.96 -57.41
CA GLN A 3 -21.44 14.35 -56.38
C GLN A 3 -22.49 13.27 -56.05
N TYR A 4 -22.46 12.85 -54.77
CA TYR A 4 -23.56 12.66 -53.80
C TYR A 4 -24.47 11.40 -53.81
N TRP A 5 -24.42 10.59 -52.72
CA TRP A 5 -25.42 10.37 -51.62
C TRP A 5 -26.42 9.22 -51.87
N SER A 6 -26.64 8.27 -50.95
CA SER A 6 -27.56 8.35 -49.79
C SER A 6 -27.34 7.11 -48.87
N LEU A 7 -27.11 7.19 -47.56
CA LEU A 7 -28.00 7.50 -46.42
C LEU A 7 -29.14 6.50 -46.17
N LEU A 8 -29.02 5.71 -45.09
CA LEU A 8 -30.15 5.27 -44.26
C LEU A 8 -29.71 5.09 -42.80
N PHE A 9 -30.25 5.99 -41.98
CA PHE A 9 -30.30 6.03 -40.51
C PHE A 9 -31.00 4.78 -39.93
N PHE A 10 -30.56 4.28 -38.77
CA PHE A 10 -31.29 4.50 -37.50
C PHE A 10 -30.64 3.84 -36.27
N LEU A 11 -30.71 4.60 -35.16
CA LEU A 11 -30.77 4.21 -33.74
C LEU A 11 -29.51 3.76 -32.99
N ALA A 12 -28.98 4.75 -32.26
CA ALA A 12 -28.24 4.61 -31.02
C ALA A 12 -29.06 3.92 -29.92
N CYS A 13 -28.41 3.05 -29.14
CA CYS A 13 -28.81 2.77 -27.77
C CYS A 13 -27.56 2.58 -26.91
N PHE A 14 -27.58 3.26 -25.76
CA PHE A 14 -26.54 3.35 -24.75
C PHE A 14 -26.07 1.98 -24.23
N SER A 15 -24.76 1.84 -24.02
CA SER A 15 -24.23 1.07 -22.90
C SER A 15 -23.00 1.79 -22.38
N ILE A 16 -23.17 2.46 -21.25
CA ILE A 16 -22.12 3.02 -20.43
C ILE A 16 -21.31 1.84 -19.92
N VAL A 17 -20.11 1.63 -20.48
CA VAL A 17 -19.09 0.81 -19.81
C VAL A 17 -18.43 1.73 -18.81
N SER A 18 -18.91 1.66 -17.57
CA SER A 18 -18.20 2.16 -16.40
C SER A 18 -16.87 1.42 -16.30
N TYR A 19 -15.80 2.04 -16.80
CA TYR A 19 -14.44 1.67 -16.43
C TYR A 19 -14.27 2.01 -14.94
N GLY A 20 -14.45 1.01 -14.08
CA GLY A 20 -13.93 1.08 -12.72
C GLY A 20 -12.41 1.13 -12.81
N SER A 21 -11.85 2.31 -12.58
CA SER A 21 -10.42 2.58 -12.64
C SER A 21 -9.67 1.70 -11.64
N SER A 22 -9.06 0.63 -12.14
CA SER A 22 -7.87 0.06 -11.52
C SER A 22 -6.76 1.07 -11.79
N ALA A 23 -6.40 1.86 -10.79
CA ALA A 23 -5.27 2.80 -10.88
C ALA A 23 -3.99 1.98 -11.14
N LEU A 24 -3.56 1.96 -12.39
CA LEU A 24 -2.25 1.47 -12.79
C LEU A 24 -1.20 2.48 -12.31
N PHE A 25 -0.31 2.04 -11.44
CA PHE A 25 0.83 2.81 -10.97
C PHE A 25 1.76 3.12 -12.15
N SER A 26 2.03 4.41 -12.37
CA SER A 26 3.09 4.90 -13.25
C SER A 26 4.45 4.59 -12.61
N VAL A 27 5.31 3.87 -13.33
CA VAL A 27 6.65 3.47 -12.88
C VAL A 27 7.64 4.59 -13.25
N VAL A 28 8.17 5.30 -12.25
CA VAL A 28 9.26 6.27 -12.43
C VAL A 28 10.60 5.53 -12.35
N ASN A 29 11.32 5.45 -13.48
CA ASN A 29 12.57 4.68 -13.70
C ASN A 29 13.85 5.20 -12.97
N ASN A 30 13.74 6.07 -11.96
CA ASN A 30 14.90 6.55 -11.21
C ASN A 30 14.75 6.20 -9.71
N GLU A 31 15.74 5.50 -9.15
CA GLU A 31 15.87 5.37 -7.69
C GLU A 31 16.04 6.77 -7.08
N LEU A 32 15.29 7.06 -6.02
CA LEU A 32 15.38 8.33 -5.31
C LEU A 32 16.57 8.25 -4.34
N SER A 33 17.69 8.88 -4.67
CA SER A 33 18.88 8.89 -3.84
C SER A 33 18.70 9.54 -2.47
N ASP A 34 17.62 10.31 -2.28
CA ASP A 34 17.25 11.02 -1.05
C ASP A 34 15.95 10.50 -0.40
N GLY A 35 15.31 9.50 -1.00
CA GLY A 35 14.05 8.94 -0.50
C GLY A 35 14.30 8.02 0.69
N VAL A 36 13.53 8.18 1.77
CA VAL A 36 13.62 7.26 2.91
C VAL A 36 12.78 6.03 2.59
N GLU A 37 13.39 4.89 2.28
CA GLU A 37 12.65 3.63 2.10
C GLU A 37 11.86 3.23 3.36
N CYS A 38 10.80 2.44 3.17
CA CYS A 38 10.01 1.88 4.28
C CYS A 38 10.80 0.94 5.21
N GLY A 39 12.04 0.62 4.84
CA GLY A 39 13.09 0.03 5.65
C GLY A 39 13.59 -1.29 5.10
N THR A 40 14.57 -1.88 5.78
CA THR A 40 15.42 -2.94 5.20
C THR A 40 15.28 -4.29 5.90
N SER A 41 14.46 -4.40 6.96
CA SER A 41 14.21 -5.66 7.63
C SER A 41 12.80 -5.76 8.20
N SER A 42 12.18 -6.93 8.07
CA SER A 42 10.83 -7.21 8.59
C SER A 42 10.78 -7.44 10.10
N LYS A 43 11.92 -7.59 10.78
CA LYS A 43 11.99 -7.98 12.19
C LYS A 43 11.38 -6.98 13.18
N THR A 44 11.32 -5.70 12.80
CA THR A 44 10.70 -4.64 13.61
C THR A 44 9.30 -4.27 13.12
N ALA A 45 8.76 -4.99 12.13
CA ALA A 45 7.41 -4.79 11.64
C ALA A 45 6.37 -5.03 12.75
N ARG A 46 5.29 -4.24 12.71
CA ARG A 46 4.21 -4.25 13.71
C ARG A 46 2.89 -4.60 13.05
N LEU A 47 2.69 -5.91 12.87
CA LEU A 47 1.59 -6.46 12.08
C LEU A 47 0.73 -7.43 12.91
N ASP A 48 -0.58 -7.41 12.70
CA ASP A 48 -1.47 -8.50 13.12
C ASP A 48 -1.68 -9.40 11.89
N ILE A 49 -0.97 -10.53 11.86
CA ILE A 49 -0.92 -11.43 10.69
C ILE A 49 -1.80 -12.65 10.93
N ILE A 50 -2.77 -12.87 10.03
CA ILE A 50 -3.56 -14.10 9.99
C ILE A 50 -3.12 -14.95 8.82
N PHE A 51 -2.59 -16.14 9.09
CA PHE A 51 -2.42 -17.17 8.07
C PHE A 51 -3.77 -17.84 7.80
N VAL A 52 -4.25 -17.78 6.55
CA VAL A 52 -5.46 -18.45 6.08
C VAL A 52 -5.03 -19.61 5.20
N VAL A 53 -5.09 -20.82 5.72
CA VAL A 53 -4.45 -22.01 5.14
C VAL A 53 -5.48 -23.02 4.64
N GLU A 54 -5.45 -23.32 3.35
CA GLU A 54 -6.32 -24.35 2.78
C GLU A 54 -5.92 -25.73 3.34
N SER A 55 -6.87 -26.36 4.03
CA SER A 55 -6.79 -27.70 4.60
C SER A 55 -7.82 -28.60 3.90
N SER A 56 -7.54 -28.92 2.64
CA SER A 56 -8.37 -29.80 1.80
C SER A 56 -7.54 -31.01 1.34
N SER A 57 -8.18 -31.99 0.69
CA SER A 57 -7.45 -33.09 0.06
C SER A 57 -6.44 -32.63 -1.00
N THR A 58 -6.65 -31.44 -1.58
CA THR A 58 -5.73 -30.84 -2.56
C THR A 58 -4.38 -30.46 -1.93
N THR A 59 -4.37 -30.02 -0.67
CA THR A 59 -3.15 -29.57 0.04
C THR A 59 -2.53 -30.66 0.92
N GLN A 60 -3.19 -31.81 1.06
CA GLN A 60 -2.78 -32.95 1.88
C GLN A 60 -1.31 -33.36 1.72
N SER A 61 -0.89 -33.57 0.46
CA SER A 61 0.45 -34.06 0.13
C SER A 61 1.53 -33.01 0.37
N GLN A 62 1.16 -31.73 0.34
CA GLN A 62 2.06 -30.59 0.50
C GLN A 62 2.05 -29.98 1.90
N TRP A 63 1.18 -30.48 2.80
CA TRP A 63 0.99 -29.89 4.12
C TRP A 63 2.29 -29.70 4.91
N ASN A 64 3.22 -30.66 4.83
CA ASN A 64 4.50 -30.55 5.52
C ASN A 64 5.36 -29.38 5.00
N ALA A 65 5.28 -29.08 3.69
CA ALA A 65 5.96 -27.95 3.08
C ALA A 65 5.27 -26.62 3.47
N ILE A 66 3.93 -26.60 3.49
CA ILE A 66 3.14 -25.45 3.96
C ILE A 66 3.49 -25.12 5.41
N GLU A 67 3.47 -26.12 6.31
CA GLU A 67 3.89 -25.96 7.71
C GLU A 67 5.32 -25.41 7.77
N GLY A 68 6.27 -26.02 7.06
CA GLY A 68 7.67 -25.59 7.05
C GLY A 68 7.85 -24.14 6.61
N ASN A 69 7.14 -23.71 5.57
CA ASN A 69 7.20 -22.35 5.04
C ASN A 69 6.60 -21.33 6.02
N ILE A 70 5.43 -21.63 6.61
CA ILE A 70 4.83 -20.78 7.65
C ILE A 70 5.80 -20.62 8.83
N MET A 71 6.41 -21.72 9.28
CA MET A 71 7.38 -21.65 10.38
C MET A 71 8.61 -20.82 10.03
N ALA A 72 9.15 -20.95 8.82
CA ALA A 72 10.28 -20.16 8.35
C ALA A 72 9.93 -18.65 8.27
N TYR A 73 8.72 -18.32 7.82
CA TYR A 73 8.23 -16.93 7.79
C TYR A 73 8.09 -16.35 9.19
N ILE A 74 7.53 -17.09 10.14
CA ILE A 74 7.41 -16.60 11.52
C ILE A 74 8.79 -16.38 12.15
N VAL A 75 9.77 -17.24 11.85
CA VAL A 75 11.17 -17.02 12.29
C VAL A 75 11.75 -15.74 11.67
N GLN A 76 11.51 -15.48 10.38
CA GLN A 76 11.97 -14.26 9.69
C GLN A 76 11.39 -12.99 10.34
N LEU A 77 10.13 -13.05 10.81
CA LEU A 77 9.43 -11.94 11.47
C LEU A 77 9.90 -11.67 12.91
N SER A 78 10.66 -12.59 13.52
CA SER A 78 11.01 -12.50 14.93
C SER A 78 12.44 -12.00 15.17
N LEU A 79 12.58 -11.18 16.21
CA LEU A 79 13.88 -10.76 16.75
C LEU A 79 14.49 -11.81 17.70
N SER A 80 13.75 -12.86 18.10
CA SER A 80 14.19 -13.82 19.12
C SER A 80 13.64 -15.23 18.89
N ASN A 81 14.43 -16.25 19.29
CA ASN A 81 14.03 -17.65 19.31
C ASN A 81 12.89 -17.95 20.33
N THR A 82 12.62 -16.99 21.23
CA THR A 82 11.37 -16.88 21.97
C THR A 82 10.53 -15.82 21.27
N LEU A 83 9.32 -16.16 20.83
CA LEU A 83 8.38 -15.20 20.23
C LEU A 83 7.93 -14.19 21.28
N ASN A 84 8.80 -13.25 21.67
CA ASN A 84 8.42 -12.08 22.46
C ASN A 84 7.82 -11.03 21.52
N LEU A 85 6.68 -11.42 20.96
CA LEU A 85 5.88 -10.68 19.98
C LEU A 85 5.10 -9.52 20.59
N SER A 86 5.17 -9.32 21.92
CA SER A 86 4.32 -8.36 22.64
C SER A 86 4.45 -6.93 22.11
N ASN A 87 5.59 -6.58 21.48
CA ASN A 87 5.87 -5.23 21.00
C ASN A 87 6.04 -5.11 19.48
N THR A 88 6.04 -6.22 18.73
CA THR A 88 6.23 -6.22 17.26
C THR A 88 4.98 -6.73 16.55
N SER A 89 4.93 -7.98 16.11
CA SER A 89 3.81 -8.56 15.35
C SER A 89 3.11 -9.67 16.13
N ARG A 90 1.85 -10.02 15.83
CA ARG A 90 1.15 -11.19 16.43
C ARG A 90 0.62 -12.10 15.33
N ILE A 91 0.53 -13.40 15.62
CA ILE A 91 0.11 -14.40 14.65
C ILE A 91 -1.21 -15.05 15.06
N ALA A 92 -2.10 -15.22 14.09
CA ALA A 92 -3.23 -16.14 14.17
C ALA A 92 -3.23 -17.06 12.95
N VAL A 93 -3.86 -18.22 13.07
CA VAL A 93 -3.96 -19.21 12.00
C VAL A 93 -5.40 -19.69 11.88
N ILE A 94 -5.93 -19.58 10.68
CA ILE A 94 -7.22 -20.13 10.26
C ILE A 94 -6.93 -21.20 9.24
N THR A 95 -7.50 -22.39 9.44
CA THR A 95 -7.53 -23.42 8.41
C THR A 95 -8.92 -23.49 7.79
N TYR A 96 -9.00 -23.73 6.48
CA TYR A 96 -10.29 -23.79 5.81
C TYR A 96 -10.36 -24.88 4.75
N SER A 97 -11.56 -25.39 4.53
CA SER A 97 -11.91 -26.39 3.52
C SER A 97 -13.21 -25.96 2.85
N LYS A 98 -13.80 -26.82 2.02
CA LYS A 98 -15.13 -26.58 1.45
C LYS A 98 -16.23 -26.35 2.51
N THR A 99 -16.17 -27.07 3.62
CA THR A 99 -17.28 -27.12 4.60
C THR A 99 -17.02 -26.33 5.88
N ALA A 100 -15.77 -26.02 6.20
CA ALA A 100 -15.40 -25.37 7.45
C ALA A 100 -14.30 -24.31 7.25
N ALA A 101 -14.33 -23.29 8.11
CA ALA A 101 -13.20 -22.40 8.35
C ALA A 101 -13.07 -22.28 9.87
N SER A 102 -11.88 -22.54 10.40
CA SER A 102 -11.64 -22.69 11.83
C SER A 102 -10.40 -21.92 12.25
N LEU A 103 -10.54 -21.05 13.24
CA LEU A 103 -9.41 -20.45 13.94
C LEU A 103 -8.77 -21.53 14.83
N ILE A 104 -7.58 -21.96 14.45
CA ILE A 104 -6.83 -23.02 15.16
C ILE A 104 -5.76 -22.45 16.10
N TYR A 105 -5.43 -21.16 15.92
CA TYR A 105 -4.48 -20.43 16.72
C TYR A 105 -4.84 -18.94 16.72
N ALA A 106 -5.02 -18.34 17.90
CA ALA A 106 -5.50 -16.97 18.08
C ALA A 106 -4.39 -16.00 18.51
N PHE A 107 -4.63 -14.69 18.36
CA PHE A 107 -3.72 -13.65 18.85
C PHE A 107 -3.59 -13.65 20.39
N THR A 108 -4.61 -14.17 21.07
CA THR A 108 -4.67 -14.30 22.53
C THR A 108 -3.95 -15.54 23.05
N ASP A 109 -3.57 -16.46 22.16
CA ASP A 109 -2.83 -17.66 22.57
C ASP A 109 -1.40 -17.30 22.95
N THR A 110 -0.76 -18.19 23.71
CA THR A 110 0.64 -18.04 24.09
C THR A 110 1.53 -18.13 22.85
N GLN A 111 1.96 -16.96 22.36
CA GLN A 111 2.81 -16.75 21.19
C GLN A 111 4.11 -17.53 21.31
N SER A 112 4.17 -18.71 20.68
CA SER A 112 5.40 -19.51 20.57
C SER A 112 5.41 -20.34 19.29
N LEU A 113 6.60 -20.51 18.70
CA LEU A 113 6.79 -21.33 17.50
C LEU A 113 6.27 -22.75 17.72
N ARG A 114 6.49 -23.32 18.91
CA ARG A 114 6.03 -24.65 19.28
C ARG A 114 4.51 -24.77 19.25
N ASN A 115 3.78 -23.81 19.83
CA ASN A 115 2.32 -23.89 19.90
C ASN A 115 1.69 -23.71 18.51
N ILE A 116 2.21 -22.78 17.71
CA ILE A 116 1.76 -22.58 16.33
C ILE A 116 2.01 -23.84 15.49
N GLN A 117 3.22 -24.42 15.60
CA GLN A 117 3.56 -25.66 14.92
C GLN A 117 2.65 -26.81 15.35
N PHE A 118 2.37 -26.94 16.65
CA PHE A 118 1.46 -27.96 17.17
C PHE A 118 0.05 -27.81 16.63
N ALA A 119 -0.48 -26.58 16.59
CA ALA A 119 -1.78 -26.28 15.99
C ALA A 119 -1.82 -26.69 14.51
N LEU A 120 -0.85 -26.26 13.71
CA LEU A 120 -0.74 -26.61 12.29
C LEU A 120 -0.65 -28.12 12.06
N ARG A 121 0.15 -28.85 12.85
CA ARG A 121 0.27 -30.31 12.72
C ARG A 121 -1.04 -31.03 12.97
N ASN A 122 -1.80 -30.59 13.97
CA ASN A 122 -3.10 -31.19 14.32
C ASN A 122 -4.23 -30.81 13.36
N SER A 123 -4.00 -29.80 12.51
CA SER A 123 -4.94 -29.37 11.48
C SER A 123 -4.59 -29.86 10.09
N LYS A 124 -3.62 -30.78 9.97
CA LYS A 124 -3.36 -31.48 8.70
C LYS A 124 -4.65 -32.15 8.23
N PRO A 125 -5.07 -31.92 6.97
CA PRO A 125 -6.26 -32.60 6.46
C PRO A 125 -6.06 -34.12 6.49
N SER A 126 -7.15 -34.87 6.40
CA SER A 126 -7.11 -36.32 6.23
C SER A 126 -7.14 -36.70 4.75
N ALA A 127 -6.70 -37.91 4.40
CA ALA A 127 -6.70 -38.37 3.01
C ALA A 127 -8.11 -38.42 2.37
N ASP A 128 -9.16 -38.52 3.19
CA ASP A 128 -10.58 -38.48 2.81
C ASP A 128 -11.20 -37.08 2.90
N ALA A 129 -10.39 -36.03 3.11
CA ALA A 129 -10.88 -34.66 3.19
C ALA A 129 -11.62 -34.24 1.91
N VAL A 130 -12.69 -33.48 2.09
CA VAL A 130 -13.54 -33.00 0.99
C VAL A 130 -12.73 -32.13 0.03
N ILE A 131 -12.85 -32.41 -1.27
CA ILE A 131 -12.28 -31.58 -2.33
C ILE A 131 -13.02 -30.25 -2.40
N GLY A 132 -12.24 -29.17 -2.51
CA GLY A 132 -12.72 -27.81 -2.69
C GLY A 132 -12.44 -26.91 -1.50
N SER A 133 -12.71 -25.63 -1.68
CA SER A 133 -12.31 -24.59 -0.75
C SER A 133 -13.43 -23.56 -0.56
N ASN A 134 -13.54 -23.00 0.64
CA ASN A 134 -14.47 -21.91 0.93
C ASN A 134 -13.68 -20.71 1.46
N LEU A 135 -12.84 -20.15 0.58
CA LEU A 135 -11.95 -19.04 0.93
C LEU A 135 -12.74 -17.81 1.37
N ASN A 136 -13.89 -17.54 0.76
CA ASN A 136 -14.76 -16.44 1.17
C ASN A 136 -15.18 -16.54 2.66
N ARG A 137 -15.56 -17.75 3.13
CA ARG A 137 -15.84 -17.97 4.56
C ARG A 137 -14.60 -17.75 5.43
N ALA A 138 -13.43 -18.16 4.97
CA ALA A 138 -12.18 -17.98 5.71
C ALA A 138 -11.77 -16.51 5.82
N LEU A 139 -11.96 -15.72 4.76
CA LEU A 139 -11.73 -14.26 4.77
C LEU A 139 -12.67 -13.54 5.75
N ARG A 140 -13.96 -13.91 5.79
CA ARG A 140 -14.89 -13.38 6.79
C ARG A 140 -14.48 -13.73 8.21
N GLU A 141 -13.99 -14.95 8.43
CA GLU A 141 -13.50 -15.37 9.74
C GLU A 141 -12.23 -14.60 10.15
N ALA A 142 -11.30 -14.38 9.21
CA ALA A 142 -10.11 -13.57 9.43
C ALA A 142 -10.49 -12.13 9.80
N LYS A 143 -11.41 -11.52 9.04
CA LYS A 143 -11.95 -10.18 9.34
C LYS A 143 -12.54 -10.12 10.74
N ARG A 144 -13.44 -11.06 11.07
CA ARG A 144 -14.11 -11.14 12.38
C ARG A 144 -13.08 -11.23 13.51
N HIS A 145 -12.02 -12.02 13.33
CA HIS A 145 -10.98 -12.15 14.34
C HIS A 145 -10.16 -10.86 14.50
N LEU A 146 -9.81 -10.18 13.40
CA LEU A 146 -9.13 -8.87 13.44
C LEU A 146 -9.99 -7.79 14.10
N ASP A 147 -11.28 -7.71 13.72
CA ASP A 147 -12.23 -6.75 14.30
C ASP A 147 -12.44 -6.95 15.80
N ASN A 148 -12.45 -8.20 16.28
CA ASN A 148 -12.58 -8.52 17.71
C ASN A 148 -11.27 -8.32 18.49
N ASN A 149 -10.14 -8.17 17.81
CA ASN A 149 -8.81 -8.07 18.41
C ASN A 149 -8.04 -6.84 17.93
N LYS A 150 -8.77 -5.74 17.67
CA LYS A 150 -8.22 -4.46 17.20
C LYS A 150 -6.99 -4.05 18.01
N SER A 151 -5.97 -3.61 17.29
CA SER A 151 -4.75 -3.07 17.86
C SER A 151 -4.17 -2.01 16.94
N PHE A 152 -3.12 -1.32 17.38
CA PHE A 152 -2.39 -0.36 16.57
C PHE A 152 -1.48 -1.00 15.50
N ARG A 153 -1.48 -2.34 15.39
CA ARG A 153 -0.72 -3.07 14.37
C ARG A 153 -1.50 -3.11 13.06
N LEU A 154 -0.77 -3.10 11.96
CA LEU A 154 -1.41 -3.15 10.64
C LEU A 154 -1.93 -4.57 10.36
N PRO A 155 -3.19 -4.71 9.92
CA PRO A 155 -3.79 -6.02 9.68
C PRO A 155 -3.30 -6.60 8.36
N VAL A 156 -2.84 -7.86 8.40
CA VAL A 156 -2.36 -8.61 7.24
C VAL A 156 -3.03 -9.97 7.19
N ILE A 157 -3.57 -10.33 6.03
CA ILE A 157 -4.13 -11.65 5.76
C ILE A 157 -3.22 -12.33 4.75
N LEU A 158 -2.62 -13.44 5.15
CA LEU A 158 -1.73 -14.22 4.30
C LEU A 158 -2.41 -15.53 3.92
N ILE A 159 -2.81 -15.64 2.65
CA ILE A 159 -3.58 -16.74 2.10
C ILE A 159 -2.63 -17.79 1.52
N TYR A 160 -2.72 -19.01 2.03
CA TYR A 160 -2.14 -20.22 1.46
C TYR A 160 -3.27 -21.02 0.80
N ALA A 161 -3.28 -21.06 -0.53
CA ALA A 161 -4.36 -21.70 -1.28
C ALA A 161 -3.82 -22.48 -2.50
N ALA A 162 -4.52 -23.56 -2.83
CA ALA A 162 -4.30 -24.35 -4.04
C ALA A 162 -5.52 -24.31 -4.98
N THR A 163 -6.72 -24.04 -4.46
CA THR A 163 -7.96 -24.04 -5.25
C THR A 163 -8.77 -22.76 -5.08
N TYR A 164 -9.34 -22.28 -6.20
CA TYR A 164 -10.28 -21.15 -6.23
C TYR A 164 -11.69 -21.63 -6.61
N ASP A 165 -12.62 -21.56 -5.66
CA ASP A 165 -14.02 -21.95 -5.83
C ASP A 165 -14.94 -20.75 -5.56
N THR A 166 -15.77 -20.40 -6.55
CA THR A 166 -16.76 -19.31 -6.48
C THR A 166 -18.17 -19.79 -6.12
N SER A 167 -18.40 -21.10 -6.07
CA SER A 167 -19.74 -21.68 -5.81
C SER A 167 -20.27 -21.37 -4.42
N LEU A 168 -19.39 -21.00 -3.48
CA LEU A 168 -19.71 -20.66 -2.09
C LEU A 168 -19.52 -19.15 -1.80
N GLY A 169 -19.62 -18.34 -2.87
CA GLY A 169 -19.48 -16.89 -2.88
C GLY A 169 -18.11 -16.45 -3.36
N ASP A 170 -18.04 -15.28 -4.00
CA ASP A 170 -16.84 -14.80 -4.69
C ASP A 170 -15.77 -14.29 -3.69
N PRO A 171 -14.59 -14.92 -3.61
CA PRO A 171 -13.49 -14.42 -2.79
C PRO A 171 -12.95 -13.05 -3.21
N ILE A 172 -13.08 -12.66 -4.49
CA ILE A 172 -12.60 -11.35 -4.99
C ILE A 172 -13.34 -10.21 -4.30
N GLU A 173 -14.68 -10.26 -4.24
CA GLU A 173 -15.47 -9.20 -3.61
C GLU A 173 -15.08 -9.00 -2.14
N ALA A 174 -14.91 -10.11 -1.40
CA ALA A 174 -14.45 -10.07 -0.02
C ALA A 174 -13.03 -9.49 0.12
N ALA A 175 -12.12 -9.88 -0.77
CA ALA A 175 -10.74 -9.38 -0.78
C ALA A 175 -10.68 -7.87 -1.11
N GLU A 176 -11.45 -7.39 -2.09
CA GLU A 176 -11.52 -5.96 -2.43
C GLU A 176 -12.06 -5.14 -1.25
N MET A 177 -13.13 -5.59 -0.61
CA MET A 177 -13.66 -4.91 0.59
C MET A 177 -12.63 -4.86 1.74
N LEU A 178 -11.89 -5.95 1.96
CA LEU A 178 -10.81 -5.95 2.94
C LEU A 178 -9.69 -4.96 2.54
N LYS A 179 -9.31 -4.89 1.27
CA LYS A 179 -8.30 -3.94 0.80
C LYS A 179 -8.76 -2.49 0.99
N THR A 180 -10.03 -2.16 0.73
CA THR A 180 -10.58 -0.81 0.93
C THR A 180 -10.67 -0.43 2.41
N GLU A 181 -10.92 -1.40 3.30
CA GLU A 181 -10.85 -1.22 4.75
C GLU A 181 -9.39 -1.13 5.28
N GLY A 182 -8.40 -1.31 4.40
CA GLY A 182 -6.99 -1.14 4.72
C GLY A 182 -6.27 -2.40 5.20
N TYR A 183 -6.81 -3.58 4.88
CA TYR A 183 -6.12 -4.84 5.12
C TYR A 183 -5.15 -5.12 3.96
N SER A 184 -3.92 -5.55 4.29
CA SER A 184 -3.01 -6.07 3.28
C SER A 184 -3.29 -7.56 3.07
N ILE A 185 -3.45 -7.98 1.82
CA ILE A 185 -3.65 -9.39 1.46
C ILE A 185 -2.40 -9.88 0.72
N ILE A 186 -1.76 -10.91 1.28
CA ILE A 186 -0.64 -11.60 0.67
C ILE A 186 -1.15 -12.96 0.21
N THR A 187 -0.88 -13.37 -1.03
CA THR A 187 -1.30 -14.68 -1.53
C THR A 187 -0.10 -15.55 -1.81
N ILE A 188 -0.22 -16.84 -1.51
CA ILE A 188 0.77 -17.85 -1.86
C ILE A 188 0.04 -19.02 -2.52
N THR A 189 0.29 -19.19 -3.81
CA THR A 189 -0.26 -20.29 -4.60
C THR A 189 0.66 -21.51 -4.54
N TYR A 190 0.07 -22.67 -4.29
CA TYR A 190 0.76 -23.96 -4.40
C TYR A 190 0.11 -24.82 -5.47
N ASP A 191 0.95 -25.59 -6.16
CA ASP A 191 0.52 -26.51 -7.21
C ASP A 191 -0.50 -27.47 -6.59
N ALA A 192 -1.74 -27.50 -7.08
CA ALA A 192 -2.67 -28.55 -6.68
C ALA A 192 -2.06 -29.93 -6.98
N ALA A 193 -2.55 -31.00 -6.34
CA ALA A 193 -2.00 -32.35 -6.54
C ALA A 193 -1.97 -32.83 -8.02
N ASN A 194 -2.68 -32.15 -8.92
CA ASN A 194 -2.68 -32.35 -10.38
C ASN A 194 -1.68 -31.45 -11.15
N GLY A 195 -0.87 -30.63 -10.47
CA GLY A 195 0.13 -29.74 -11.06
C GLY A 195 -0.42 -28.42 -11.64
N VAL A 196 -1.70 -28.09 -11.41
CA VAL A 196 -2.32 -26.87 -11.92
C VAL A 196 -2.43 -25.83 -10.80
N ASN A 197 -1.80 -24.68 -11.00
CA ASN A 197 -2.03 -23.50 -10.15
C ASN A 197 -3.28 -22.76 -10.63
N ASP A 198 -4.06 -22.27 -9.68
CA ASP A 198 -5.16 -21.37 -9.99
C ASP A 198 -4.69 -19.91 -9.89
N ASP A 199 -4.33 -19.34 -11.04
CA ASP A 199 -3.82 -17.97 -11.13
C ASP A 199 -4.79 -16.92 -10.56
N ARG A 200 -6.08 -17.24 -10.44
CA ARG A 200 -7.10 -16.35 -9.86
C ARG A 200 -6.87 -16.09 -8.38
N ILE A 201 -6.15 -16.96 -7.67
CA ILE A 201 -5.76 -16.73 -6.28
C ILE A 201 -4.89 -15.46 -6.19
N GLY A 202 -4.00 -15.23 -7.15
CA GLY A 202 -3.14 -14.05 -7.19
C GLY A 202 -3.90 -12.73 -7.29
N ASN A 203 -5.11 -12.74 -7.86
CA ASN A 203 -5.97 -11.55 -7.97
C ASN A 203 -6.51 -11.07 -6.62
N LEU A 204 -6.46 -11.91 -5.58
CA LEU A 204 -6.88 -11.55 -4.23
C LEU A 204 -5.84 -10.69 -3.51
N ALA A 205 -4.57 -10.76 -3.94
CA ALA A 205 -3.49 -10.04 -3.32
C ALA A 205 -3.68 -8.53 -3.41
N SER A 206 -3.12 -7.82 -2.43
CA SER A 206 -2.80 -6.41 -2.57
C SER A 206 -1.72 -6.24 -3.66
N PRO A 207 -1.63 -5.06 -4.29
CA PRO A 207 -0.66 -4.81 -5.36
C PRO A 207 0.78 -5.19 -4.96
N GLY A 208 1.43 -6.04 -5.76
CA GLY A 208 2.80 -6.52 -5.52
C GLY A 208 2.94 -7.53 -4.37
N MET A 209 1.84 -8.12 -3.88
CA MET A 209 1.84 -9.07 -2.75
C MET A 209 1.42 -10.50 -3.13
N ASN A 210 1.49 -10.85 -4.42
CA ASN A 210 1.30 -12.23 -4.88
C ASN A 210 2.66 -12.96 -4.92
N LEU A 211 2.77 -14.05 -4.16
CA LEU A 211 3.94 -14.91 -4.10
C LEU A 211 3.62 -16.27 -4.72
N GLY A 212 4.52 -16.82 -5.52
CA GLY A 212 4.49 -18.23 -5.87
C GLY A 212 5.07 -19.10 -4.75
N SER A 213 4.73 -20.39 -4.75
CA SER A 213 5.27 -21.40 -3.82
C SER A 213 6.80 -21.52 -3.80
N ARG A 214 7.48 -21.04 -4.84
CA ARG A 214 8.95 -21.08 -5.00
C ARG A 214 9.64 -19.79 -4.57
N ASN A 215 8.89 -18.76 -4.20
CA ASN A 215 9.49 -17.51 -3.73
C ASN A 215 10.24 -17.73 -2.41
N GLY A 216 11.43 -17.15 -2.32
CA GLY A 216 12.31 -17.30 -1.16
C GLY A 216 11.93 -16.37 0.00
N LEU A 217 12.62 -16.55 1.13
CA LEU A 217 12.44 -15.72 2.33
C LEU A 217 12.70 -14.22 2.08
N SER A 218 13.57 -13.87 1.13
CA SER A 218 13.83 -12.47 0.77
C SER A 218 12.62 -11.80 0.13
N THR A 219 11.89 -12.48 -0.76
CA THR A 219 10.66 -11.93 -1.34
C THR A 219 9.58 -11.77 -0.27
N PHE A 220 9.47 -12.74 0.64
CA PHE A 220 8.56 -12.62 1.79
C PHE A 220 8.91 -11.40 2.66
N GLU A 221 10.19 -11.18 2.96
CA GLU A 221 10.64 -10.01 3.72
C GLU A 221 10.25 -8.69 3.04
N GLN A 222 10.45 -8.57 1.73
CA GLN A 222 10.04 -7.37 0.97
C GLN A 222 8.53 -7.13 1.03
N VAL A 223 7.72 -8.17 0.87
CA VAL A 223 6.26 -8.06 0.95
C VAL A 223 5.80 -7.67 2.36
N ILE A 224 6.46 -8.16 3.41
CA ILE A 224 6.16 -7.76 4.78
C ILE A 224 6.54 -6.30 5.05
N ILE A 225 7.71 -5.85 4.57
CA ILE A 225 8.11 -4.44 4.65
C ILE A 225 7.07 -3.56 3.96
N ARG A 226 6.60 -3.98 2.77
CA ARG A 226 5.53 -3.31 2.02
C ARG A 226 4.21 -3.27 2.80
N ALA A 227 3.80 -4.38 3.41
CA ALA A 227 2.58 -4.43 4.23
C ALA A 227 2.66 -3.56 5.48
N ASN A 228 3.87 -3.35 6.01
CA ASN A 228 4.11 -2.44 7.13
C ASN A 228 4.25 -0.97 6.69
N CYS A 229 4.32 -0.71 5.38
CA CYS A 229 4.46 0.64 4.86
C CYS A 229 3.12 1.23 4.44
N ARG A 230 2.69 2.26 5.17
CA ARG A 230 1.35 2.81 4.98
C ARG A 230 1.27 4.29 5.32
N CYS A 231 0.63 5.04 4.43
CA CYS A 231 0.25 6.42 4.69
C CYS A 231 -1.01 6.54 5.55
N PRO A 232 -1.14 7.66 6.29
CA PRO A 232 -2.41 7.99 6.95
C PRO A 232 -3.56 8.08 5.93
N THR A 233 -4.78 7.86 6.42
CA THR A 233 -5.99 7.94 5.58
C THR A 233 -6.09 9.30 4.88
N GLY A 234 -6.35 9.30 3.57
CA GLY A 234 -6.42 10.51 2.75
C GLY A 234 -5.07 11.00 2.21
N TRP A 235 -3.96 10.35 2.56
CA TRP A 235 -2.64 10.62 2.02
C TRP A 235 -2.23 9.56 0.99
N THR A 236 -1.43 9.96 0.01
CA THR A 236 -0.92 9.09 -1.05
C THR A 236 0.54 8.74 -0.82
N GLN A 237 0.87 7.45 -0.88
CA GLN A 237 2.23 6.94 -0.70
C GLN A 237 3.11 7.25 -1.90
N LEU A 238 4.31 7.77 -1.66
CA LEU A 238 5.34 7.86 -2.69
C LEU A 238 5.81 6.48 -3.10
N ILE A 239 5.66 6.18 -4.39
CA ILE A 239 6.12 4.95 -5.02
C ILE A 239 6.96 5.33 -6.24
N ALA A 240 8.19 4.84 -6.29
CA ALA A 240 9.07 4.96 -7.45
C ALA A 240 9.76 3.62 -7.69
N ASN A 241 9.85 3.15 -8.93
CA ASN A 241 10.40 1.82 -9.27
C ASN A 241 9.82 0.68 -8.43
N GLU A 242 8.48 0.65 -8.24
CA GLU A 242 7.77 -0.33 -7.40
C GLU A 242 8.18 -0.34 -5.91
N THR A 243 9.11 0.54 -5.51
CA THR A 243 9.61 0.71 -4.16
C THR A 243 8.73 1.72 -3.43
N LEU A 244 8.26 1.32 -2.25
CA LEU A 244 7.55 2.22 -1.37
C LEU A 244 8.55 3.00 -0.54
N TYR A 245 8.36 4.30 -0.48
CA TYR A 245 9.13 5.20 0.37
C TYR A 245 8.28 5.57 1.58
N ALA A 246 8.90 5.80 2.74
CA ALA A 246 8.26 6.24 3.99
C ALA A 246 7.77 7.71 3.94
N GLU A 247 7.29 8.15 2.78
CA GLU A 247 6.87 9.52 2.48
C GLU A 247 5.47 9.51 1.87
N CYS A 248 4.62 10.40 2.39
CA CYS A 248 3.21 10.50 2.06
C CYS A 248 2.87 11.91 1.66
N PHE A 249 2.06 12.08 0.62
CA PHE A 249 1.68 13.38 0.08
C PHE A 249 0.16 13.55 0.05
N GLN A 250 -0.29 14.76 0.36
CA GLN A 250 -1.69 15.14 0.26
C GLN A 250 -1.77 16.59 -0.21
N LEU A 251 -2.70 16.87 -1.14
CA LEU A 251 -3.02 18.24 -1.48
C LEU A 251 -4.09 18.76 -0.50
N SER A 252 -3.76 19.82 0.23
CA SER A 252 -4.69 20.46 1.15
C SER A 252 -5.81 21.15 0.39
N THR A 253 -7.05 20.89 0.80
CA THR A 253 -8.25 21.58 0.30
C THR A 253 -8.43 22.97 0.94
N ILE A 254 -7.67 23.26 2.00
CA ILE A 254 -7.70 24.55 2.68
C ILE A 254 -6.76 25.50 1.95
N SER A 255 -7.36 26.24 1.01
CA SER A 255 -6.75 27.47 0.52
C SER A 255 -6.65 28.46 1.69
N SER A 256 -5.44 28.91 2.04
CA SER A 256 -5.28 29.84 3.15
C SER A 256 -4.40 31.03 2.78
N GLN A 257 -4.77 32.18 3.34
CA GLN A 257 -3.98 33.40 3.31
C GLN A 257 -2.79 33.35 4.29
N SER A 258 -2.79 32.40 5.24
CA SER A 258 -1.76 32.20 6.26
C SER A 258 -0.92 30.95 5.98
N ARG A 259 0.13 31.13 5.16
CA ARG A 259 1.00 30.08 4.61
C ARG A 259 1.90 29.34 5.62
N VAL A 260 1.76 29.58 6.92
CA VAL A 260 2.67 29.03 7.95
C VAL A 260 2.16 27.71 8.54
N GLN A 261 0.89 27.31 8.38
CA GLN A 261 0.35 26.10 9.02
C GLN A 261 -0.95 25.60 8.35
N THR A 262 -0.91 25.29 7.06
CA THR A 262 -2.07 24.73 6.32
C THR A 262 -2.06 23.23 6.14
N CYS A 263 -0.93 22.61 6.46
CA CYS A 263 -0.80 21.18 6.44
C CYS A 263 -1.33 20.63 7.77
N PRO A 264 -2.18 19.58 7.73
CA PRO A 264 -2.81 19.07 8.93
C PRO A 264 -1.79 18.41 9.86
N ASP A 265 -2.05 18.47 11.16
CA ASP A 265 -1.25 17.80 12.20
C ASP A 265 0.24 18.18 12.18
N SER A 266 1.13 17.19 12.39
CA SER A 266 2.60 17.35 12.38
C SER A 266 3.21 17.27 10.98
N SER A 267 2.40 17.43 9.92
CA SER A 267 2.90 17.40 8.54
C SER A 267 3.48 18.76 8.13
N ILE A 268 4.34 18.74 7.13
CA ILE A 268 5.03 19.92 6.63
C ILE A 268 4.68 20.15 5.17
N GLN A 269 5.02 21.32 4.64
CA GLN A 269 4.90 21.55 3.21
C GLN A 269 5.89 20.66 2.45
N ALA A 270 5.47 20.19 1.29
CA ALA A 270 6.22 19.21 0.52
C ALA A 270 7.56 19.75 -0.01
N THR A 271 8.56 18.89 -0.04
CA THR A 271 9.90 19.18 -0.58
C THR A 271 10.12 18.39 -1.85
N LEU A 272 10.24 19.07 -2.99
CA LEU A 272 10.27 18.45 -4.33
C LEU A 272 11.67 18.52 -4.97
N TYR A 273 12.71 18.32 -4.16
CA TYR A 273 14.10 18.51 -4.58
C TYR A 273 14.55 17.58 -5.72
N THR A 274 13.92 16.40 -5.86
CA THR A 274 14.34 15.39 -6.84
C THR A 274 13.33 15.21 -7.98
N PRO A 275 13.81 14.87 -9.20
CA PRO A 275 12.93 14.60 -10.34
C PRO A 275 11.88 13.51 -10.08
N GLY A 276 12.18 12.52 -9.23
CA GLY A 276 11.23 11.46 -8.90
C GLY A 276 10.07 11.95 -8.03
N ARG A 277 10.34 12.76 -6.99
CA ARG A 277 9.29 13.41 -6.19
C ARG A 277 8.46 14.35 -7.05
N TYR A 278 9.12 15.08 -7.92
CA TYR A 278 8.49 15.96 -8.89
C TYR A 278 7.48 15.23 -9.78
N GLN A 279 7.92 14.17 -10.49
CA GLN A 279 7.06 13.39 -11.38
C GLN A 279 5.90 12.73 -10.62
N PHE A 280 6.16 12.20 -9.43
CA PHE A 280 5.11 11.60 -8.59
C PHE A 280 3.99 12.59 -8.28
N VAL A 281 4.33 13.84 -7.97
CA VAL A 281 3.31 14.88 -7.71
C VAL A 281 2.51 15.21 -8.96
N THR A 282 3.16 15.30 -10.13
CA THR A 282 2.45 15.50 -11.41
C THR A 282 1.45 14.36 -11.67
N ASP A 283 1.84 13.12 -11.41
CA ASP A 283 0.97 11.95 -11.56
C ASP A 283 -0.17 11.98 -10.53
N LEU A 284 0.13 12.32 -9.27
CA LEU A 284 -0.85 12.45 -8.17
C LEU A 284 -1.94 13.47 -8.52
N LEU A 285 -1.56 14.65 -9.01
CA LEU A 285 -2.50 15.72 -9.36
C LEU A 285 -3.38 15.33 -10.55
N THR A 286 -2.79 14.66 -11.55
CA THR A 286 -3.51 14.14 -12.72
C THR A 286 -4.57 13.12 -12.29
N GLN A 287 -4.23 12.22 -11.36
CA GLN A 287 -5.16 11.19 -10.86
C GLN A 287 -6.31 11.76 -10.03
N GLN A 288 -6.09 12.87 -9.32
CA GLN A 288 -7.12 13.53 -8.51
C GLN A 288 -8.10 14.38 -9.35
N GLY A 289 -8.02 14.32 -10.68
CA GLY A 289 -9.03 14.86 -11.57
C GLY A 289 -8.98 16.37 -11.75
N SER A 290 -7.79 16.99 -11.67
CA SER A 290 -7.42 18.30 -12.25
C SER A 290 -8.48 19.42 -12.21
N VAL A 291 -9.21 19.58 -11.10
CA VAL A 291 -9.92 20.84 -10.78
C VAL A 291 -9.15 21.67 -9.75
N LEU A 292 -8.07 21.13 -9.21
CA LEU A 292 -7.08 21.88 -8.45
C LEU A 292 -6.26 22.58 -9.53
N GLY A 293 -6.45 23.91 -9.65
CA GLY A 293 -5.86 24.71 -10.72
C GLY A 293 -4.37 24.44 -10.89
N ASP A 294 -3.81 24.88 -12.01
CA ASP A 294 -2.43 24.62 -12.44
C ASP A 294 -1.34 25.05 -11.43
N GLU A 295 -1.72 25.58 -10.26
CA GLU A 295 -0.91 26.27 -9.28
C GLU A 295 -1.13 25.75 -7.84
N TYR A 296 -0.06 25.27 -7.20
CA TYR A 296 -0.08 24.88 -5.78
C TYR A 296 1.21 25.28 -5.06
N SER A 297 1.11 25.42 -3.73
CA SER A 297 2.21 25.84 -2.85
C SER A 297 3.01 24.64 -2.36
N VAL A 298 4.33 24.80 -2.25
CA VAL A 298 5.25 23.81 -1.68
C VAL A 298 6.14 24.47 -0.62
N GLY A 299 6.97 23.69 0.07
CA GLY A 299 7.82 24.13 1.17
C GLY A 299 9.06 24.94 0.78
N LEU A 300 9.11 25.54 -0.40
CA LEU A 300 10.27 26.34 -0.84
C LEU A 300 10.08 27.80 -0.43
N HIS A 301 10.98 28.34 0.40
CA HIS A 301 10.88 29.70 0.92
C HIS A 301 12.24 30.42 0.90
N ARG A 302 12.22 31.75 0.82
CA ARG A 302 13.43 32.59 0.78
C ARG A 302 13.64 33.34 2.09
N MET A 303 14.86 33.24 2.62
CA MET A 303 15.31 33.91 3.85
C MET A 303 16.77 34.32 3.69
N ASN A 304 17.12 35.55 4.07
CA ASN A 304 18.49 36.08 3.98
C ASN A 304 19.08 35.91 2.57
N ASP A 305 18.29 36.25 1.55
CA ASP A 305 18.62 36.09 0.12
C ASP A 305 18.86 34.65 -0.38
N LEU A 306 18.71 33.63 0.47
CA LEU A 306 18.89 32.21 0.14
C LEU A 306 17.56 31.46 0.15
N TRP A 307 17.47 30.39 -0.64
CA TRP A 307 16.29 29.52 -0.70
C TRP A 307 16.45 28.32 0.22
N TYR A 308 15.38 27.93 0.90
CA TYR A 308 15.36 26.81 1.83
C TYR A 308 14.11 25.96 1.62
N TRP A 309 14.27 24.65 1.80
CA TRP A 309 13.15 23.74 1.96
C TRP A 309 12.69 23.75 3.42
N VAL A 310 11.38 23.75 3.65
CA VAL A 310 10.81 23.62 5.01
C VAL A 310 11.35 22.34 5.66
N GLY A 311 11.92 22.50 6.87
CA GLY A 311 12.51 21.40 7.64
C GLY A 311 14.00 21.14 7.37
N TYR A 312 14.64 21.95 6.52
CA TYR A 312 16.08 21.85 6.20
C TYR A 312 16.79 23.18 6.48
N ASP A 313 18.00 23.08 7.04
CA ASP A 313 18.83 24.24 7.36
C ASP A 313 19.81 24.61 6.23
N ASP A 314 20.00 23.71 5.25
CA ASP A 314 20.91 23.92 4.14
C ASP A 314 20.23 24.71 3.01
N PRO A 315 20.89 25.75 2.47
CA PRO A 315 20.35 26.53 1.37
C PRO A 315 20.37 25.73 0.06
N VAL A 316 19.32 25.87 -0.73
CA VAL A 316 19.18 25.26 -2.05
C VAL A 316 19.85 26.17 -3.09
N PRO A 317 20.83 25.67 -3.86
CA PRO A 317 21.42 26.43 -4.95
C PRO A 317 20.35 26.80 -5.97
N TYR A 318 20.32 28.07 -6.38
CA TYR A 318 19.37 28.57 -7.37
C TYR A 318 19.47 27.82 -8.72
N ASN A 319 20.65 27.30 -9.07
CA ASN A 319 20.88 26.61 -10.34
C ASN A 319 20.20 25.23 -10.46
N ASP A 320 19.66 24.68 -9.37
CA ASP A 320 19.07 23.33 -9.34
C ASP A 320 17.62 23.29 -9.84
N PHE A 321 17.02 24.43 -10.16
CA PHE A 321 15.62 24.48 -10.59
C PHE A 321 15.52 24.83 -12.08
N PRO A 322 14.65 24.14 -12.84
CA PRO A 322 14.46 24.38 -14.27
C PRO A 322 13.87 25.76 -14.54
N GLU A 323 14.49 26.48 -15.49
CA GLU A 323 14.14 27.74 -16.15
C GLU A 323 13.11 28.64 -15.43
N PHE A 324 13.62 29.62 -14.69
CA PHE A 324 12.81 30.60 -13.95
C PHE A 324 12.37 31.80 -14.76
N THR A 325 11.21 32.34 -14.38
CA THR A 325 10.81 33.71 -14.70
C THR A 325 11.09 34.58 -13.46
N TYR A 326 12.25 35.24 -13.39
CA TYR A 326 12.68 36.23 -12.39
C TYR A 326 12.33 35.95 -10.89
N PRO A 327 13.29 35.50 -10.06
CA PRO A 327 13.05 35.30 -8.64
C PRO A 327 12.85 36.66 -7.93
N PRO A 328 11.88 36.77 -7.00
CA PRO A 328 11.68 37.94 -6.18
C PRO A 328 12.94 38.25 -5.38
N THR A 329 13.29 39.53 -5.31
CA THR A 329 14.43 40.02 -4.55
C THR A 329 14.10 40.29 -3.08
N THR A 330 12.87 40.00 -2.64
CA THR A 330 12.45 40.19 -1.25
C THR A 330 12.65 38.93 -0.43
N ASP A 331 13.02 39.08 0.83
CA ASP A 331 12.83 38.03 1.83
C ASP A 331 11.32 37.76 2.00
N ALA A 332 10.93 36.53 2.35
CA ALA A 332 9.55 36.04 2.32
C ALA A 332 8.96 35.80 0.91
N ALA A 333 9.79 35.34 -0.03
CA ALA A 333 9.32 34.74 -1.28
C ALA A 333 9.06 33.24 -1.11
N TYR A 334 8.12 32.69 -1.86
CA TYR A 334 7.76 31.26 -1.83
C TYR A 334 7.65 30.70 -3.25
N GLY A 335 8.03 29.43 -3.42
CA GLY A 335 7.88 28.71 -4.68
C GLY A 335 6.50 28.07 -4.84
N TYR A 336 5.91 28.22 -6.02
CA TYR A 336 4.72 27.49 -6.47
C TYR A 336 5.06 26.76 -7.75
N LEU A 337 4.44 25.60 -7.95
CA LEU A 337 4.49 24.96 -9.26
C LEU A 337 3.31 25.44 -10.10
N VAL A 338 3.58 25.96 -11.29
CA VAL A 338 2.63 26.34 -12.34
C VAL A 338 2.84 25.39 -13.51
N SER A 339 1.84 24.57 -13.85
CA SER A 339 1.83 23.66 -15.01
C SER A 339 3.15 22.89 -15.23
N GLY A 340 3.27 21.75 -14.56
CA GLY A 340 4.08 20.65 -15.07
C GLY A 340 5.60 20.80 -15.12
N ILE A 341 6.21 21.99 -14.89
CA ILE A 341 7.63 22.26 -14.54
C ILE A 341 7.87 23.70 -14.00
N GLN A 342 7.03 24.69 -14.30
CA GLN A 342 7.40 26.11 -14.08
C GLN A 342 7.25 26.54 -12.63
N TRP A 343 8.29 27.16 -12.07
CA TRP A 343 8.22 27.78 -10.75
C TRP A 343 7.77 29.23 -10.87
N GLU A 344 6.68 29.58 -10.20
CA GLU A 344 6.35 30.98 -9.92
C GLU A 344 6.78 31.31 -8.51
N PHE A 345 7.36 32.48 -8.32
CA PHE A 345 7.71 32.99 -7.01
C PHE A 345 6.95 34.27 -6.73
N VAL A 346 6.30 34.29 -5.58
CA VAL A 346 5.46 35.44 -5.18
C VAL A 346 6.06 36.06 -3.94
N ALA A 347 6.36 37.35 -4.02
CA ALA A 347 6.75 38.16 -2.86
C ALA A 347 5.57 38.25 -1.88
N ASP A 348 5.85 38.27 -0.57
CA ASP A 348 4.81 38.44 0.45
C ASP A 348 4.27 39.89 0.48
N THR A 349 3.47 40.25 -0.52
CA THR A 349 2.90 41.60 -0.71
C THR A 349 1.49 41.76 -0.13
N GLY A 350 1.02 40.81 0.69
CA GLY A 350 -0.28 40.89 1.39
C GLY A 350 -1.54 40.60 0.56
N ALA A 351 -1.52 40.76 -0.77
CA ALA A 351 -2.60 40.34 -1.67
C ALA A 351 -2.27 38.98 -2.31
N LYS A 352 -2.83 37.90 -1.75
CA LYS A 352 -2.36 36.53 -2.02
C LYS A 352 -3.40 35.70 -2.78
N PRO A 353 -3.04 35.03 -3.90
CA PRO A 353 -3.93 34.07 -4.54
C PRO A 353 -4.16 32.87 -3.61
N ASN A 354 -5.43 32.48 -3.48
CA ASN A 354 -5.87 31.42 -2.60
C ASN A 354 -5.57 30.06 -3.25
N ARG A 355 -4.37 29.51 -3.01
CA ARG A 355 -3.88 28.29 -3.67
C ARG A 355 -3.85 27.09 -2.71
N PRO A 356 -4.09 25.86 -3.18
CA PRO A 356 -3.84 24.65 -2.42
C PRO A 356 -2.37 24.57 -1.96
N VAL A 357 -2.12 23.78 -0.91
CA VAL A 357 -0.78 23.50 -0.41
C VAL A 357 -0.52 22.02 -0.50
N LEU A 358 0.59 21.64 -1.13
CA LEU A 358 1.06 20.27 -1.13
C LEU A 358 1.76 20.00 0.20
N CYS A 359 1.22 19.05 0.93
CA CYS A 359 1.70 18.64 2.22
C CYS A 359 2.42 17.30 2.11
N GLN A 360 3.42 17.11 2.95
CA GLN A 360 4.14 15.84 3.12
C GLN A 360 4.16 15.42 4.58
N THR A 361 4.02 14.13 4.82
CA THR A 361 4.16 13.50 6.13
C THR A 361 4.88 12.17 6.01
N ARG A 362 5.28 11.62 7.15
CA ARG A 362 5.98 10.34 7.20
C ARG A 362 4.99 9.17 7.18
N ALA A 363 5.27 8.17 6.35
CA ALA A 363 4.53 6.92 6.36
C ALA A 363 4.93 6.06 7.56
N CYS A 364 4.04 5.14 7.95
CA CYS A 364 4.47 4.03 8.79
C CYS A 364 5.52 3.23 8.05
N SER A 365 6.49 2.74 8.79
CA SER A 365 7.58 1.98 8.24
C SER A 365 8.13 1.08 9.33
N VAL A 366 9.04 0.16 9.00
CA VAL A 366 9.67 -0.67 10.04
C VAL A 366 10.53 0.17 11.00
N ASN A 367 10.83 1.42 10.61
CA ASN A 367 11.60 2.42 11.36
C ASN A 367 10.73 3.51 12.01
N TYR A 368 9.43 3.58 11.70
CA TYR A 368 8.52 4.59 12.21
C TYR A 368 7.13 4.01 12.48
N PHE A 369 6.76 3.96 13.75
CA PHE A 369 5.48 3.44 14.17
C PHE A 369 4.41 4.51 14.14
N CYS A 370 3.31 4.24 13.45
CA CYS A 370 2.14 5.09 13.49
C CYS A 370 1.14 4.60 14.53
N ASN A 371 0.43 5.56 15.10
CA ASN A 371 -0.79 5.31 15.84
C ASN A 371 -1.95 5.85 15.00
N PHE A 372 -2.66 4.96 14.30
CA PHE A 372 -3.90 5.31 13.62
C PHE A 372 -5.06 5.02 14.58
N ASN A 373 -5.59 6.07 15.21
CA ASN A 373 -6.84 6.00 15.95
C ASN A 373 -8.03 6.19 15.01
#